data_AF-A0A2V9JU29-F1
#
_entry.id   AF-A0A2V9JU29-F1
#
_cell.length_a   1.000
_cell.length_b   1.000
_cell.length_c   1.000
_cell.angle_alpha   90.00
_cell.angle_beta   90.00
_cell.angle_gamma   90.00
#
_symmetry.space_group_name_H-M   'P 1'
#
loop_
_entity.id
_entity.type
_entity.pdbx_description
1 polymer ?
#
loop_
_entity_poly.entity_id
_entity_poly.type
_entity_poly.pdbx_seq_one_letter_code
_entity_poly.pdbx_strand_id
1 'polypeptide(L)' 'MRSVYRVETTPRFERDFHKLDSQVGRRIMKKIDQLAAHPELVVQPFRNPPPDLAGLHKYRVGDYRILL' A
#
# COMPACT_ATOMS: atom_id res chain seq x y z
N MET A 1 -5.02 1.83 23.39
CA MET A 1 -4.82 2.73 22.23
C MET A 1 -4.57 1.85 21.02
N ARG A 2 -5.39 1.93 19.97
CA ARG A 2 -5.08 1.23 18.70
C ARG A 2 -3.83 1.89 18.12
N SER A 3 -2.75 1.13 17.96
CA SER A 3 -1.52 1.63 17.34
C SER A 3 -1.80 1.92 15.88
N VAL A 4 -1.63 3.18 15.47
CA VAL A 4 -1.64 3.58 14.05
C VAL A 4 -0.26 3.24 13.49
N TYR A 5 -0.18 2.49 12.40
CA TYR A 5 1.10 2.28 11.72
C TYR A 5 1.60 3.61 11.15
N ARG A 6 2.90 3.85 11.32
CA ARG A 6 3.58 4.95 10.62
C ARG A 6 3.82 4.53 9.17
N VAL A 7 3.39 5.37 8.23
CA VAL A 7 3.59 5.14 6.80
C VAL A 7 4.93 5.74 6.38
N GLU A 8 5.76 4.92 5.75
CA GLU A 8 7.02 5.33 5.11
C GLU A 8 6.93 4.99 3.62
N THR A 9 7.35 5.93 2.78
CA THR A 9 7.33 5.75 1.32
C THR A 9 8.73 5.53 0.78
N THR A 10 8.82 4.73 -0.30
CA THR A 10 10.10 4.53 -1.00
C THR A 10 10.24 5.52 -2.15
N PRO A 11 11.46 5.84 -2.62
CA PRO A 11 11.65 6.66 -3.82
C PRO A 11 10.94 6.08 -5.06
N ARG A 12 10.82 4.74 -5.14
CA ARG A 12 10.06 4.09 -6.21
C ARG A 12 8.56 4.40 -6.11
N PHE A 13 8.00 4.29 -4.91
CA PHE A 13 6.61 4.65 -4.66
C PHE A 13 6.33 6.08 -5.08
N GLU A 14 7.17 7.04 -4.65
CA GLU A 14 6.99 8.45 -4.98
C GLU A 14 6.97 8.67 -6.50
N ARG A 15 7.93 8.10 -7.24
CA ARG A 15 7.96 8.24 -8.70
C ARG A 15 6.74 7.63 -9.39
N ASP A 16 6.28 6.48 -8.91
CA ASP A 16 5.14 5.78 -9.52
C ASP A 16 3.81 6.48 -9.16
N PHE A 17 3.71 7.01 -7.94
CA PHE A 17 2.55 7.76 -7.45
C PHE A 17 2.39 9.10 -8.18
N HIS A 18 3.47 9.83 -8.44
CA HIS A 18 3.41 11.11 -9.17
C HIS A 18 2.95 10.98 -10.63
N LYS A 19 2.97 9.77 -11.20
CA LYS A 19 2.46 9.51 -12.57
C LYS A 19 0.95 9.28 -12.61
N LEU A 20 0.31 9.13 -11.46
CA LEU A 20 -1.12 8.84 -11.37
C LEU A 20 -1.93 10.11 -11.58
N ASP A 21 -3.12 9.97 -12.16
CA ASP A 21 -4.08 11.05 -12.12
C ASP A 21 -4.52 11.34 -10.66
N SER A 22 -4.97 12.58 -10.44
CA SER A 22 -5.32 13.05 -9.10
C SER A 22 -6.42 12.22 -8.43
N GLN A 23 -7.33 11.63 -9.19
CA GLN A 23 -8.43 10.86 -8.64
C GLN A 23 -7.95 9.48 -8.16
N VAL A 24 -7.11 8.81 -8.95
CA VAL A 24 -6.48 7.56 -8.56
C VAL A 24 -5.56 7.77 -7.36
N GLY A 25 -4.71 8.80 -7.38
CA GLY A 25 -3.82 9.13 -6.27
C GLY A 25 -4.57 9.30 -4.94
N ARG A 26 -5.69 10.03 -4.95
CA ARG A 26 -6.55 10.18 -3.76
C ARG A 26 -7.13 8.86 -3.26
N ARG A 27 -7.57 7.97 -4.17
CA ARG A 27 -8.11 6.65 -3.78
C ARG A 27 -7.03 5.77 -3.14
N ILE A 28 -5.81 5.82 -3.65
CA ILE A 28 -4.66 5.10 -3.10
C ILE A 28 -4.31 5.63 -1.72
N MET A 29 -4.18 6.94 -1.53
CA MET A 29 -3.86 7.53 -0.22
C MET A 29 -4.93 7.19 0.82
N LYS A 30 -6.22 7.31 0.46
CA LYS A 30 -7.31 6.90 1.36
C LYS A 30 -7.19 5.44 1.78
N LYS A 31 -6.74 4.55 0.88
CA LYS A 31 -6.53 3.14 1.22
C LYS A 31 -5.33 2.95 2.16
N ILE A 32 -4.23 3.69 1.94
CA ILE A 32 -3.05 3.66 2.80
C ILE A 32 -3.42 4.13 4.22
N ASP A 33 -4.13 5.25 4.34
CA ASP A 33 -4.57 5.79 5.64
C ASP A 33 -5.48 4.79 6.39
N GLN A 34 -6.38 4.12 5.67
CA GLN A 34 -7.22 3.07 6.26
C GLN A 34 -6.40 1.88 6.77
N LEU A 35 -5.39 1.43 6.03
CA LEU A 35 -4.54 0.32 6.45
C LEU A 35 -3.65 0.72 7.63
N ALA A 36 -3.17 1.97 7.65
CA ALA A 36 -2.39 2.51 8.74
C ALA A 36 -3.21 2.62 10.05
N ALA A 37 -4.47 3.06 9.95
CA ALA A 37 -5.37 3.18 11.10
C ALA A 37 -5.88 1.82 11.63
N HIS A 38 -5.83 0.78 10.80
CA HIS A 38 -6.35 -0.55 11.12
C HIS A 38 -5.33 -1.66 10.78
N PRO A 39 -4.29 -1.84 11.60
CA PRO A 39 -3.33 -2.93 11.46
C PRO A 39 -3.93 -4.32 11.24
N GLU A 40 -5.10 -4.57 11.83
CA GLU A 40 -5.87 -5.81 11.68
C GLU A 40 -6.32 -6.10 10.24
N LEU A 41 -6.36 -5.08 9.37
CA LEU A 41 -6.65 -5.24 7.95
C LEU A 41 -5.41 -5.66 7.14
N VAL A 42 -4.23 -5.63 7.74
CA VAL A 42 -2.96 -6.00 7.11
C VAL A 42 -2.69 -7.51 7.29
N VAL A 43 -3.61 -8.34 6.78
CA VAL A 43 -3.75 -9.74 7.26
C VAL A 43 -2.97 -10.79 6.50
N GLN A 44 -2.65 -10.61 5.21
CA GLN A 44 -1.93 -11.66 4.45
C GLN A 44 -0.85 -11.11 3.51
N PRO A 45 0.37 -11.68 3.55
CA PRO A 45 1.42 -11.37 2.61
C PRO A 45 1.08 -11.89 1.21
N PHE A 46 1.75 -11.34 0.21
CA PHE A 46 1.63 -11.74 -1.18
C PHE A 46 2.05 -13.21 -1.33
N ARG A 47 1.09 -14.08 -1.67
CA ARG A 47 1.34 -15.51 -1.91
C ARG A 47 2.19 -15.72 -3.16
N ASN A 48 3.20 -16.59 -3.06
CA ASN A 48 4.17 -16.91 -4.11
C ASN A 48 4.76 -15.65 -4.78
N PRO A 49 5.35 -14.74 -3.99
CA PRO A 49 5.96 -13.56 -4.55
C PRO A 49 7.25 -13.94 -5.29
N PRO A 50 7.64 -13.19 -6.33
CA PRO A 50 9.02 -13.18 -6.80
C PRO A 50 9.99 -12.92 -5.64
N PRO A 51 11.26 -13.38 -5.70
CA PRO A 51 12.21 -13.27 -4.59
C PRO A 51 12.39 -11.85 -4.05
N ASP A 52 12.32 -10.84 -4.92
CA ASP A 52 12.43 -9.42 -4.61
C ASP A 52 11.19 -8.82 -3.91
N LEU A 53 10.07 -9.56 -3.87
CA LEU A 53 8.82 -9.14 -3.22
C LEU A 53 8.43 -10.07 -2.06
N ALA A 54 9.35 -10.95 -1.63
CA ALA A 54 9.13 -11.84 -0.50
C ALA A 54 8.85 -11.06 0.79
N GLY A 55 7.80 -11.45 1.51
CA GLY A 55 7.37 -10.80 2.75
C GLY A 55 6.51 -9.54 2.57
N LEU A 56 6.38 -9.02 1.35
CA LEU A 56 5.49 -7.89 1.09
C LEU A 56 4.02 -8.30 1.08
N HIS A 57 3.15 -7.35 1.41
CA HIS A 57 1.71 -7.47 1.27
C HIS A 57 1.23 -6.82 -0.03
N LYS A 58 0.10 -7.28 -0.57
CA LYS A 58 -0.47 -6.77 -1.83
C LYS A 58 -1.94 -6.40 -1.67
N TYR A 59 -2.27 -5.13 -1.90
CA TYR A 59 -3.64 -4.61 -1.79
C TYR A 59 -4.14 -4.03 -3.11
N ARG A 60 -5.37 -4.36 -3.50
CA ARG A 60 -6.01 -3.86 -4.73
C ARG A 60 -6.76 -2.56 -4.48
N VAL A 61 -6.58 -1.58 -5.37
CA VAL A 61 -7.35 -0.33 -5.45
C VAL A 61 -7.75 -0.10 -6.92
N GLY A 62 -8.94 -0.57 -7.31
CA GLY A 62 -9.35 -0.59 -8.72
C GLY A 62 -8.39 -1.46 -9.55
N ASP A 63 -7.72 -0.84 -10.53
CA ASP A 63 -6.73 -1.50 -11.39
C ASP A 63 -5.30 -1.42 -10.82
N TYR A 64 -5.10 -0.62 -9.78
CA TYR A 64 -3.82 -0.43 -9.12
C TYR A 64 -3.61 -1.41 -7.97
N ARG A 65 -2.34 -1.67 -7.66
CA ARG A 65 -1.91 -2.50 -6.55
C ARG A 65 -0.89 -1.75 -5.71
N ILE A 66 -1.09 -1.76 -4.40
CA ILE A 66 -0.15 -1.23 -3.41
C ILE A 66 0.65 -2.43 -2.90
N LEU A 67 1.97 -2.29 -2.91
CA LEU A 67 2.90 -3.23 -2.27
C LEU A 67 3.38 -2.57 -0.98
N LEU A 68 3.17 -3.24 0.15
CA LEU A 68 3.57 -2.79 1.49
C LEU A 68 4.64 -3.74 2.05
#